data_AF-A0A220XDA1-F1
#
_entry.id   AF-A0A220XDA1-F1
#
_cell.length_a   1.000
_cell.length_b   1.000
_cell.length_c   1.000
_cell.angle_alpha   90.00
_cell.angle_beta   90.00
_cell.angle_gamma   90.00
#
_symmetry.space_group_name_H-M   'P 1'
#
loop_
_entity.id
_entity.type
_entity.pdbx_description
1 polymer ?
#
loop_
_entity_poly.entity_id
_entity_poly.type
_entity_poly.pdbx_seq_one_letter_code
_entity_poly.pdbx_strand_id
1 'polypeptide(L)'
;IFIDRDPEIFSVLLSLLRSNYLPSTAKHFSNQELIDEALYYGIESQLKSALAPSQLNGIDASLVNTVRPSSEAVVSDFNANDSDGSLWVAHGGQISVYDWNLSHTATVRTHLDYITSVKRVRPEIAAVCSLSGWGLHLYNMANGSRVDSFEWVDPTDVRIYKARVHAIADSEDSIYASYECQHGENCVLRIDKSAMKISSEIGRMIGNSAKNMVPRKLAFLSEMGILVGSSVTSGAFGYSGYIRIWDPRTREVVWETNEPGSGRSSRFGDSFADVAVDYDRLSLFKLCSKSGDLGVADLRKLSDDPWVYLKEKNLSMRNVGGNGSGNFVICCYRKQAFVGREGELEVWSRTVADEDEGTTSEESYRRNYVDKAEDSERGII
;
A
#
# COMPACT_ATOMS: atom_id res chain seq x y z
N ILE A 1 0.13 -39.10 19.31
CA ILE A 1 1.42 -39.32 20.00
C ILE A 1 1.71 -38.03 20.76
N PHE A 2 1.29 -37.96 22.03
CA PHE A 2 1.37 -36.76 22.88
C PHE A 2 2.60 -36.78 23.81
N ILE A 3 3.31 -37.92 23.85
CA ILE A 3 4.32 -38.24 24.87
C ILE A 3 5.72 -37.72 24.52
N ASP A 4 5.94 -37.28 23.28
CA ASP A 4 7.27 -36.91 22.75
C ASP A 4 7.43 -35.40 22.49
N ARG A 5 6.57 -34.58 23.10
CA ARG A 5 6.56 -33.11 22.94
C ARG A 5 6.99 -32.44 24.26
N ASP A 6 7.45 -31.20 24.16
CA ASP A 6 8.01 -30.47 25.29
C ASP A 6 6.90 -30.07 26.30
N PRO A 7 6.92 -30.63 27.53
CA PRO A 7 5.90 -30.32 28.54
C PRO A 7 5.96 -28.86 29.01
N GLU A 8 7.10 -28.18 28.89
CA GLU A 8 7.24 -26.78 29.28
C GLU A 8 6.56 -25.85 28.27
N ILE A 9 6.74 -26.11 26.96
CA ILE A 9 6.02 -25.38 25.90
C ILE A 9 4.51 -25.62 26.04
N PHE A 10 4.10 -26.87 26.30
CA PHE A 10 2.69 -27.18 26.54
C PHE A 10 2.11 -26.40 27.73
N SER A 11 2.86 -26.27 28.82
CA SER A 11 2.44 -25.47 29.99
C SER A 11 2.23 -23.99 29.64
N VAL A 12 3.12 -23.41 28.82
CA VAL A 12 2.98 -22.04 28.30
C VAL A 12 1.70 -21.88 27.47
N LEU A 13 1.46 -22.82 26.55
CA LEU A 13 0.26 -22.82 25.70
C LEU A 13 -1.03 -23.06 26.50
N LEU A 14 -0.99 -23.91 27.53
CA LEU A 14 -2.12 -24.10 28.44
C LEU A 14 -2.42 -22.83 29.24
N SER A 15 -1.39 -22.11 29.68
CA SER A 15 -1.56 -20.80 30.32
C SER A 15 -2.22 -19.81 29.37
N LEU A 16 -1.75 -19.74 28.11
CA LEU A 16 -2.35 -18.93 27.06
C LEU A 16 -3.84 -19.24 26.89
N LEU A 17 -4.23 -20.53 26.82
CA LEU A 17 -5.64 -20.91 26.68
C LEU A 17 -6.50 -20.52 27.89
N ARG A 18 -5.90 -20.42 29.08
CA ARG A 18 -6.60 -20.04 30.32
C ARG A 18 -6.73 -18.54 30.50
N SER A 19 -5.70 -17.76 30.12
CA SER A 19 -5.63 -16.32 30.40
C SER A 19 -5.75 -15.44 29.16
N ASN A 20 -5.63 -16.00 27.95
CA ASN A 20 -5.40 -15.30 26.69
C ASN A 20 -4.11 -14.45 26.66
N TYR A 21 -3.16 -14.70 27.57
CA TYR A 21 -1.87 -14.02 27.61
C TYR A 21 -0.72 -15.02 27.73
N LEU A 22 0.38 -14.73 27.04
CA LEU A 22 1.60 -15.50 27.18
C LEU A 22 2.26 -15.20 28.54
N PRO A 23 2.59 -16.23 29.35
CA PRO A 23 3.33 -16.04 30.59
C PRO A 23 4.77 -15.56 30.30
N SER A 24 5.43 -14.97 31.30
CA SER A 24 6.82 -14.52 31.18
C SER A 24 7.79 -15.64 30.80
N THR A 25 7.48 -16.88 31.16
CA THR A 25 8.24 -18.08 30.80
C THR A 25 8.24 -18.36 29.29
N ALA A 26 7.29 -17.82 28.53
CA ALA A 26 7.27 -17.95 27.08
C ALA A 26 8.53 -17.37 26.41
N LYS A 27 9.19 -16.40 27.06
CA LYS A 27 10.44 -15.78 26.57
C LYS A 27 11.64 -16.74 26.52
N HIS A 28 11.55 -17.91 27.15
CA HIS A 28 12.59 -18.93 27.08
C HIS A 28 12.58 -19.70 25.76
N PHE A 29 11.47 -19.63 25.02
CA PHE A 29 11.30 -20.29 23.73
C PHE A 29 11.36 -19.26 22.61
N SER A 30 11.85 -19.68 21.45
CA SER A 30 11.72 -18.91 20.23
C SER A 30 10.26 -18.84 19.79
N ASN A 31 9.91 -17.77 19.04
CA ASN A 31 8.57 -17.66 18.46
C ASN A 31 8.26 -18.88 17.58
N GLN A 32 9.24 -19.42 16.84
CA GLN A 32 9.03 -20.59 15.98
C GLN A 32 8.65 -21.84 16.76
N GLU A 33 9.30 -22.12 17.90
CA GLU A 33 8.96 -23.27 18.75
C GLU A 33 7.53 -23.18 19.29
N LEU A 34 7.12 -21.98 19.72
CA LEU A 34 5.75 -21.72 20.17
C LEU A 34 4.75 -21.92 19.04
N ILE A 35 5.07 -21.47 17.82
CA ILE A 35 4.22 -21.58 16.64
C ILE A 35 4.05 -23.03 16.22
N ASP A 36 5.12 -23.80 16.12
CA ASP A 36 5.09 -25.20 15.72
C ASP A 36 4.28 -26.04 16.70
N GLU A 37 4.40 -25.77 18.01
CA GLU A 37 3.61 -26.43 19.04
C GLU A 37 2.13 -25.98 19.02
N ALA A 38 1.85 -24.68 18.84
CA ALA A 38 0.48 -24.18 18.74
C ALA A 38 -0.25 -24.70 17.49
N LEU A 39 0.46 -24.84 16.36
CA LEU A 39 -0.05 -25.47 15.14
C LEU A 39 -0.42 -26.93 15.39
N TYR A 40 0.42 -27.69 16.10
CA TYR A 40 0.14 -29.08 16.46
C TYR A 40 -1.16 -29.24 17.27
N TYR A 41 -1.40 -28.34 18.23
CA TYR A 41 -2.62 -28.34 19.04
C TYR A 41 -3.81 -27.61 18.39
N GLY A 42 -3.63 -26.99 17.22
CA GLY A 42 -4.68 -26.24 16.53
C GLY A 42 -5.09 -24.94 17.23
N ILE A 43 -4.18 -24.33 18.00
CA ILE A 43 -4.41 -23.09 18.79
C ILE A 43 -3.57 -21.91 18.29
N GLU A 44 -3.09 -21.99 17.05
CA GLU A 44 -2.25 -20.97 16.44
C GLU A 44 -2.94 -19.59 16.41
N SER A 45 -4.26 -19.54 16.22
CA SER A 45 -5.01 -18.28 16.20
C SER A 45 -5.00 -17.56 17.55
N GLN A 46 -5.08 -18.31 18.66
CA GLN A 46 -4.95 -17.77 20.01
C GLN A 46 -3.52 -17.27 20.26
N LEU A 47 -2.51 -18.04 19.81
CA LEU A 47 -1.11 -17.63 19.93
C LEU A 47 -0.85 -16.34 19.14
N LYS A 48 -1.31 -16.28 17.88
CA LYS A 48 -1.25 -15.08 17.04
C LYS A 48 -1.90 -13.88 17.72
N SER A 49 -3.07 -14.06 18.30
CA SER A 49 -3.75 -12.98 19.02
C SER A 49 -2.98 -12.50 20.25
N ALA A 50 -2.27 -13.38 20.96
CA ALA A 50 -1.48 -13.01 22.12
C ALA A 50 -0.10 -12.44 21.77
N LEU A 51 0.47 -12.81 20.62
CA LEU A 51 1.72 -12.26 20.09
C LEU A 51 1.51 -10.99 19.25
N ALA A 52 0.27 -10.71 18.83
CA ALA A 52 -0.04 -9.55 18.03
C ALA A 52 0.46 -8.28 18.75
N PRO A 53 1.22 -7.41 18.06
CA PRO A 53 1.68 -6.17 18.66
C PRO A 53 0.47 -5.32 19.07
N SER A 54 0.67 -4.47 20.07
CA SER A 54 -0.31 -3.43 20.39
C SER A 54 -0.61 -2.59 19.14
N GLN A 55 -1.79 -1.96 19.12
CA GLN A 55 -2.14 -1.04 18.04
C GLN A 55 -1.00 -0.04 17.81
N LEU A 56 -0.63 0.14 16.54
CA LEU A 56 0.45 1.03 16.15
C LEU A 56 0.10 2.46 16.56
N ASN A 57 0.88 3.02 17.47
CA ASN A 57 0.83 4.43 17.82
C ASN A 57 1.88 5.18 17.01
N GLY A 58 1.45 5.89 15.95
CA GLY A 58 2.38 6.68 15.12
C GLY A 58 3.15 7.73 15.92
N ILE A 59 2.56 8.29 16.98
CA ILE A 59 3.17 9.38 17.76
C ILE A 59 4.45 8.91 18.48
N ASP A 60 4.53 7.63 18.84
CA ASP A 60 5.68 7.01 19.54
C ASP A 60 6.28 5.87 18.71
N ALA A 61 6.09 5.92 17.38
CA ALA A 61 6.66 4.92 16.50
C ALA A 61 8.18 5.11 16.39
N SER A 62 8.91 3.99 16.43
CA SER A 62 10.34 3.95 16.19
C SER A 62 10.69 2.74 15.33
N LEU A 63 11.72 2.87 14.49
CA LEU A 63 12.25 1.75 13.74
C LEU A 63 12.78 0.65 14.68
N VAL A 64 12.18 -0.54 14.60
CA VAL A 64 12.65 -1.72 15.37
C VAL A 64 13.57 -2.59 14.52
N ASN A 65 13.18 -2.85 13.27
CA ASN A 65 13.93 -3.70 12.35
C ASN A 65 13.62 -3.34 10.89
N THR A 66 14.54 -3.68 9.99
CA THR A 66 14.39 -3.52 8.54
C THR A 66 14.35 -4.89 7.89
N VAL A 67 13.22 -5.23 7.26
CA VAL A 67 13.10 -6.48 6.49
C VAL A 67 13.82 -6.32 5.16
N ARG A 68 14.77 -7.22 4.87
CA ARG A 68 15.53 -7.20 3.62
C ARG A 68 15.11 -8.37 2.73
N PRO A 69 14.90 -8.17 1.42
CA PRO A 69 14.60 -9.24 0.47
C PRO A 69 15.70 -10.29 0.42
N SER A 70 15.38 -11.50 -0.04
CA SER A 70 16.33 -12.62 -0.09
C SER A 70 17.47 -12.44 -1.11
N SER A 71 17.26 -11.58 -2.11
CA SER A 71 18.25 -11.18 -3.12
C SER A 71 18.07 -9.70 -3.44
N GLU A 72 18.89 -9.13 -4.34
CA GLU A 72 18.86 -7.73 -4.83
C GLU A 72 18.22 -6.69 -3.91
N ALA A 73 19.03 -5.81 -3.33
CA ALA A 73 18.59 -4.95 -2.24
C ALA A 73 17.48 -3.93 -2.59
N VAL A 74 17.20 -3.66 -3.88
CA VAL A 74 16.24 -2.62 -4.27
C VAL A 74 14.84 -3.20 -4.39
N VAL A 75 14.03 -2.95 -3.37
CA VAL A 75 12.59 -3.22 -3.36
C VAL A 75 11.91 -2.30 -4.36
N SER A 76 11.10 -2.86 -5.24
CA SER A 76 10.36 -2.10 -6.26
C SER A 76 8.93 -1.81 -5.84
N ASP A 77 8.29 -2.74 -5.14
CA ASP A 77 6.96 -2.59 -4.55
C ASP A 77 6.78 -3.62 -3.42
N PHE A 78 5.78 -3.42 -2.57
CA PHE A 78 5.44 -4.34 -1.51
C PHE A 78 3.94 -4.35 -1.22
N ASN A 79 3.47 -5.45 -0.64
CA ASN A 79 2.12 -5.56 -0.14
C ASN A 79 2.11 -6.13 1.27
N ALA A 80 1.75 -5.27 2.24
CA ALA A 80 1.46 -5.68 3.61
C ALA A 80 0.00 -6.14 3.71
N ASN A 81 -0.24 -7.23 4.43
CA ASN A 81 -1.57 -7.71 4.76
C ASN A 81 -2.05 -7.04 6.06
N ASP A 82 -3.15 -6.30 6.00
CA ASP A 82 -3.67 -5.58 7.15
C ASP A 82 -4.10 -6.50 8.31
N SER A 83 -4.56 -7.71 7.99
CA SER A 83 -5.12 -8.66 8.96
C SER A 83 -4.07 -9.29 9.89
N ASP A 84 -2.96 -9.78 9.35
CA ASP A 84 -1.93 -10.51 10.10
C ASP A 84 -0.54 -9.86 10.07
N GLY A 85 -0.34 -8.80 9.27
CA GLY A 85 0.96 -8.14 9.13
C GLY A 85 1.97 -8.88 8.27
N SER A 86 1.58 -9.99 7.61
CA SER A 86 2.43 -10.65 6.62
C SER A 86 2.79 -9.71 5.48
N LEU A 87 3.96 -9.91 4.87
CA LEU A 87 4.53 -8.96 3.93
C LEU A 87 5.05 -9.68 2.69
N TRP A 88 4.63 -9.22 1.51
CA TRP A 88 5.17 -9.67 0.22
C TRP A 88 5.98 -8.53 -0.40
N VAL A 89 7.21 -8.81 -0.78
CA VAL A 89 8.18 -7.82 -1.24
C VAL A 89 8.63 -8.18 -2.66
N ALA A 90 8.39 -7.29 -3.62
CA ALA A 90 8.91 -7.42 -4.97
C ALA A 90 10.31 -6.79 -5.07
N HIS A 91 11.25 -7.50 -5.67
CA HIS A 91 12.62 -7.05 -5.93
C HIS A 91 13.15 -7.77 -7.17
N GLY A 92 13.72 -7.02 -8.12
CA GLY A 92 14.08 -7.55 -9.42
C GLY A 92 12.92 -8.35 -10.04
N GLY A 93 13.20 -9.55 -10.54
CA GLY A 93 12.21 -10.48 -11.07
C GLY A 93 11.55 -11.41 -10.05
N GLN A 94 11.70 -11.14 -8.75
CA GLN A 94 11.35 -12.05 -7.65
C GLN A 94 10.40 -11.43 -6.63
N ILE A 95 9.73 -12.29 -5.87
CA ILE A 95 8.86 -11.93 -4.75
C ILE A 95 9.30 -12.71 -3.52
N SER A 96 9.72 -12.02 -2.46
CA SER A 96 9.98 -12.61 -1.15
C SER A 96 8.74 -12.50 -0.26
N VAL A 97 8.39 -13.60 0.39
CA VAL A 97 7.22 -13.72 1.27
C VAL A 97 7.70 -13.83 2.71
N TYR A 98 7.12 -13.01 3.57
CA TYR A 98 7.31 -13.02 5.01
C TYR A 98 5.98 -13.29 5.69
N ASP A 99 6.01 -14.16 6.70
CA ASP A 99 4.84 -14.45 7.51
C ASP A 99 4.50 -13.29 8.46
N TRP A 100 3.48 -13.50 9.31
CA TRP A 100 3.01 -12.55 10.30
C TRP A 100 4.04 -12.24 11.40
N ASN A 101 5.06 -13.09 11.58
CA ASN A 101 6.21 -12.87 12.46
C ASN A 101 7.39 -12.25 11.69
N LEU A 102 7.14 -11.76 10.46
CA LEU A 102 8.12 -11.19 9.53
C LEU A 102 9.31 -12.11 9.26
N SER A 103 9.11 -13.43 9.40
CA SER A 103 10.11 -14.44 9.08
C SER A 103 9.99 -14.83 7.62
N HIS A 104 11.12 -14.94 6.94
CA HIS A 104 11.15 -15.30 5.52
C HIS A 104 10.59 -16.73 5.34
N THR A 105 9.55 -16.85 4.52
CA THR A 105 8.85 -18.11 4.25
C THR A 105 9.21 -18.68 2.88
N ALA A 106 9.27 -17.83 1.85
CA ALA A 106 9.51 -18.26 0.47
C ALA A 106 10.05 -17.13 -0.40
N THR A 107 10.72 -17.50 -1.49
CA THR A 107 11.01 -16.58 -2.59
C THR A 107 10.61 -17.23 -3.91
N VAL A 108 9.77 -16.54 -4.69
CA VAL A 108 9.32 -17.00 -6.00
C VAL A 108 9.95 -16.15 -7.09
N ARG A 109 10.55 -16.81 -8.08
CA ARG A 109 11.05 -16.18 -9.29
C ARG A 109 9.96 -16.15 -10.36
N THR A 110 9.72 -14.97 -10.91
CA THR A 110 8.79 -14.78 -12.03
C THR A 110 9.53 -14.86 -13.36
N HIS A 111 8.78 -14.83 -14.46
CA HIS A 111 9.32 -14.68 -15.81
C HIS A 111 9.69 -13.23 -16.15
N LEU A 112 9.32 -12.27 -15.29
CA LEU A 112 9.63 -10.86 -15.47
C LEU A 112 11.05 -10.61 -14.98
N ASP A 113 11.82 -9.81 -15.73
CA ASP A 113 13.16 -9.40 -15.29
C ASP A 113 13.09 -8.41 -14.13
N TYR A 114 12.05 -7.58 -14.10
CA TYR A 114 11.81 -6.57 -13.08
C TYR A 114 10.32 -6.41 -12.81
N ILE A 115 9.89 -6.61 -11.57
CA ILE A 115 8.52 -6.42 -11.11
C ILE A 115 8.37 -4.97 -10.68
N THR A 116 7.31 -4.28 -11.14
CA THR A 116 7.04 -2.88 -10.78
C THR A 116 5.86 -2.71 -9.86
N SER A 117 4.95 -3.68 -9.81
CA SER A 117 3.91 -3.71 -8.77
C SER A 117 3.55 -5.13 -8.37
N VAL A 118 3.24 -5.32 -7.09
CA VAL A 118 2.79 -6.58 -6.50
C VAL A 118 1.57 -6.35 -5.60
N LYS A 119 0.57 -7.22 -5.74
CA LYS A 119 -0.61 -7.22 -4.85
C LYS A 119 -1.00 -8.65 -4.49
N ARG A 120 -1.21 -8.94 -3.22
CA ARG A 120 -1.86 -10.19 -2.79
C ARG A 120 -3.34 -10.12 -3.14
N VAL A 121 -3.79 -11.03 -3.99
CA VAL A 121 -5.19 -11.09 -4.45
C VAL A 121 -5.95 -12.31 -3.93
N ARG A 122 -5.22 -13.33 -3.46
CA ARG A 122 -5.73 -14.47 -2.68
C ARG A 122 -4.67 -14.89 -1.67
N PRO A 123 -4.98 -15.75 -0.67
CA PRO A 123 -4.01 -16.16 0.34
C PRO A 123 -2.67 -16.62 -0.22
N GLU A 124 -2.65 -17.34 -1.34
CA GLU A 124 -1.42 -17.81 -1.99
C GLU A 124 -1.18 -17.19 -3.38
N ILE A 125 -2.03 -16.28 -3.87
CA ILE A 125 -1.90 -15.75 -5.24
C ILE A 125 -1.47 -14.28 -5.22
N ALA A 126 -0.35 -14.00 -5.86
CA ALA A 126 0.16 -12.67 -6.16
C ALA A 126 -0.22 -12.25 -7.57
N ALA A 127 -0.77 -11.05 -7.70
CA ALA A 127 -0.83 -10.34 -8.97
C ALA A 127 0.42 -9.48 -9.11
N VAL A 128 1.10 -9.59 -10.24
CA VAL A 128 2.32 -8.84 -10.53
C VAL A 128 2.32 -8.30 -11.95
N CYS A 129 2.99 -7.17 -12.12
CA CYS A 129 3.25 -6.58 -13.43
C CYS A 129 4.64 -5.97 -13.52
N SER A 130 5.00 -5.59 -14.75
CA SER A 130 6.24 -4.89 -15.07
C SER A 130 5.96 -3.79 -16.07
N LEU A 131 6.68 -2.65 -15.92
CA LEU A 131 6.70 -1.61 -16.93
C LEU A 131 7.52 -1.97 -18.18
N SER A 132 8.36 -3.01 -18.13
CA SER A 132 9.08 -3.54 -19.30
C SER A 132 8.33 -4.66 -20.02
N GLY A 133 7.42 -5.36 -19.31
CA GLY A 133 6.58 -6.44 -19.83
C GLY A 133 5.18 -5.97 -20.25
N TRP A 134 4.32 -6.92 -20.64
CA TRP A 134 2.93 -6.67 -21.00
C TRP A 134 2.01 -7.52 -20.15
N GLY A 135 0.83 -6.97 -19.84
CA GLY A 135 -0.20 -7.69 -19.11
C GLY A 135 0.03 -7.77 -17.60
N LEU A 136 -0.98 -8.32 -16.94
CA LEU A 136 -0.97 -8.69 -15.53
C LEU A 136 -0.72 -10.20 -15.43
N HIS A 137 0.08 -10.64 -14.47
CA HIS A 137 0.36 -12.06 -14.26
C HIS A 137 0.03 -12.49 -12.85
N LEU A 138 -0.55 -13.68 -12.70
CA LEU A 138 -0.85 -14.28 -11.42
C LEU A 138 0.12 -15.40 -11.10
N TYR A 139 0.69 -15.39 -9.90
CA TYR A 139 1.63 -16.38 -9.41
C TYR A 139 1.13 -17.01 -8.13
N ASN A 140 1.23 -18.33 -8.02
CA ASN A 140 1.04 -19.02 -6.76
C ASN A 140 2.35 -18.97 -5.96
N MET A 141 2.29 -18.42 -4.76
CA MET A 141 3.41 -18.18 -3.87
C MET A 141 3.87 -19.43 -3.11
N ALA A 142 3.03 -20.46 -3.00
CA ALA A 142 3.37 -21.71 -2.35
C ALA A 142 4.22 -22.62 -3.24
N ASN A 143 3.99 -22.62 -4.56
CA ASN A 143 4.71 -23.48 -5.52
C ASN A 143 5.50 -22.73 -6.61
N GLY A 144 5.38 -21.41 -6.67
CA GLY A 144 6.07 -20.55 -7.63
C GLY A 144 5.56 -20.60 -9.07
N SER A 145 4.45 -21.28 -9.34
CA SER A 145 3.90 -21.42 -10.69
C SER A 145 3.10 -20.20 -11.12
N ARG A 146 3.16 -19.87 -12.42
CA ARG A 146 2.27 -18.88 -13.03
C ARG A 146 0.89 -19.50 -13.24
N VAL A 147 -0.11 -18.95 -12.57
CA VAL A 147 -1.50 -19.43 -12.60
C VAL A 147 -2.24 -18.90 -13.81
N ASP A 148 -2.08 -17.61 -14.11
CA ASP A 148 -2.80 -16.96 -15.22
C ASP A 148 -2.09 -15.69 -15.70
N SER A 149 -2.56 -15.15 -16.83
CA SER A 149 -2.12 -13.87 -17.37
C SER A 149 -3.25 -13.16 -18.11
N PHE A 150 -3.36 -11.85 -17.90
CA PHE A 150 -4.36 -11.00 -18.53
C PHE A 150 -3.67 -9.95 -19.40
N GLU A 151 -3.91 -10.04 -20.70
CA GLU A 151 -3.47 -9.04 -21.66
C GLU A 151 -4.69 -8.27 -22.17
N TRP A 152 -4.54 -6.96 -22.33
CA TRP A 152 -5.58 -6.15 -22.95
C TRP A 152 -5.47 -6.22 -24.46
N VAL A 153 -6.56 -6.62 -25.11
CA VAL A 153 -6.77 -6.51 -26.56
C VAL A 153 -8.13 -5.87 -26.76
N ASP A 154 -8.17 -4.74 -27.46
CA ASP A 154 -9.43 -4.07 -27.75
C ASP A 154 -10.19 -4.80 -28.88
N PRO A 155 -11.48 -5.15 -28.68
CA PRO A 155 -12.25 -5.86 -29.70
C PRO A 155 -12.64 -5.00 -30.91
N THR A 156 -12.63 -3.67 -30.75
CA THR A 156 -12.97 -2.68 -31.78
C THR A 156 -11.74 -2.12 -32.50
N ASP A 157 -10.58 -2.11 -31.85
CA ASP A 157 -9.31 -1.69 -32.44
C ASP A 157 -8.17 -2.66 -32.09
N VAL A 158 -7.93 -3.62 -32.97
CA VAL A 158 -6.89 -4.66 -32.81
C VAL A 158 -5.45 -4.12 -32.74
N ARG A 159 -5.23 -2.82 -33.00
CA ARG A 159 -3.93 -2.16 -32.80
C ARG A 159 -3.66 -1.86 -31.33
N ILE A 160 -4.68 -1.92 -30.48
CA ILE A 160 -4.56 -1.78 -29.03
C ILE A 160 -4.33 -3.19 -28.46
N TYR A 161 -3.05 -3.51 -28.27
CA TYR A 161 -2.57 -4.75 -27.69
C TYR A 161 -1.24 -4.47 -26.96
N LYS A 162 -0.69 -5.47 -26.25
CA LYS A 162 0.61 -5.34 -25.55
C LYS A 162 0.65 -4.18 -24.55
N ALA A 163 -0.46 -3.97 -23.87
CA ALA A 163 -0.56 -2.92 -22.87
C ALA A 163 0.21 -3.29 -21.61
N ARG A 164 0.86 -2.29 -21.02
CA ARG A 164 1.62 -2.38 -19.77
C ARG A 164 0.69 -2.13 -18.61
N VAL A 165 0.95 -2.78 -17.47
CA VAL A 165 0.17 -2.55 -16.25
C VAL A 165 0.99 -1.70 -15.28
N HIS A 166 0.38 -0.63 -14.75
CA HIS A 166 1.05 0.32 -13.85
C HIS A 166 0.70 0.12 -12.38
N ALA A 167 -0.55 -0.23 -12.09
CA ALA A 167 -1.04 -0.37 -10.73
C ALA A 167 -2.05 -1.50 -10.62
N ILE A 168 -2.15 -2.08 -9.42
CA ILE A 168 -3.03 -3.20 -9.10
C ILE A 168 -3.79 -2.87 -7.82
N ALA A 169 -5.11 -3.03 -7.85
CA ALA A 169 -5.96 -3.02 -6.66
C ALA A 169 -6.72 -4.34 -6.53
N ASP A 170 -7.01 -4.70 -5.29
CA ASP A 170 -7.70 -5.93 -4.94
C ASP A 170 -9.06 -5.63 -4.30
N SER A 171 -10.03 -6.50 -4.56
CA SER A 171 -11.34 -6.54 -3.90
C SER A 171 -11.74 -7.99 -3.64
N GLU A 172 -12.81 -8.26 -2.91
CA GLU A 172 -13.21 -9.64 -2.59
C GLU A 172 -13.40 -10.52 -3.85
N ASP A 173 -14.08 -9.98 -4.87
CA ASP A 173 -14.49 -10.72 -6.07
C ASP A 173 -13.66 -10.38 -7.32
N SER A 174 -12.95 -9.25 -7.32
CA SER A 174 -12.35 -8.68 -8.52
C SER A 174 -10.91 -8.19 -8.29
N ILE A 175 -10.13 -8.18 -9.36
CA ILE A 175 -8.83 -7.51 -9.43
C ILE A 175 -8.97 -6.34 -10.39
N TYR A 176 -8.46 -5.17 -10.02
CA TYR A 176 -8.42 -3.99 -10.87
C TYR A 176 -6.98 -3.72 -11.28
N ALA A 177 -6.74 -3.52 -12.57
CA ALA A 177 -5.40 -3.23 -13.07
C ALA A 177 -5.45 -2.10 -14.09
N SER A 178 -4.52 -1.15 -13.99
CA SER A 178 -4.45 0.01 -14.88
C SER A 178 -3.54 -0.28 -16.07
N TYR A 179 -4.10 -0.25 -17.28
CA TYR A 179 -3.42 -0.60 -18.53
C TYR A 179 -3.08 0.65 -19.34
N GLU A 180 -1.85 0.71 -19.83
CA GLU A 180 -1.35 1.71 -20.77
C GLU A 180 -0.93 1.05 -22.08
N CYS A 181 -1.50 1.48 -23.19
CA CYS A 181 -1.07 1.09 -24.53
C CYS A 181 -0.20 2.20 -25.16
N GLN A 182 0.74 1.81 -26.02
CA GLN A 182 1.68 2.74 -26.68
C GLN A 182 0.99 3.82 -27.55
N HIS A 183 -0.26 3.61 -27.93
CA HIS A 183 -1.05 4.57 -28.70
C HIS A 183 -1.71 5.66 -27.85
N GLY A 184 -1.42 5.73 -26.55
CA GLY A 184 -2.06 6.69 -25.65
C GLY A 184 -3.49 6.29 -25.29
N GLU A 185 -3.81 5.02 -25.45
CA GLU A 185 -5.08 4.42 -25.04
C GLU A 185 -4.84 3.78 -23.68
N ASN A 186 -5.48 4.33 -22.65
CA ASN A 186 -5.32 3.88 -21.28
C ASN A 186 -6.68 3.48 -20.73
N CYS A 187 -6.73 2.49 -19.84
CA CYS A 187 -7.96 2.11 -19.17
C CYS A 187 -7.65 1.43 -17.83
N VAL A 188 -8.70 1.18 -17.04
CA VAL A 188 -8.62 0.22 -15.94
C VAL A 188 -9.46 -0.99 -16.32
N LEU A 189 -8.89 -2.19 -16.21
CA LEU A 189 -9.63 -3.42 -16.43
C LEU A 189 -10.03 -4.05 -15.09
N ARG A 190 -11.28 -4.51 -15.02
CA ARG A 190 -11.79 -5.35 -13.93
C ARG A 190 -11.69 -6.80 -14.34
N ILE A 191 -10.99 -7.61 -13.57
CA ILE A 191 -10.82 -9.05 -13.77
C ILE A 191 -11.63 -9.77 -12.70
N ASP A 192 -12.51 -10.66 -13.11
CA ASP A 192 -13.30 -11.49 -12.20
C ASP A 192 -12.43 -12.62 -11.64
N LYS A 193 -12.30 -12.72 -10.32
CA LYS A 193 -11.47 -13.75 -9.68
C LYS A 193 -12.05 -15.15 -9.87
N SER A 194 -13.37 -15.32 -9.91
CA SER A 194 -14.02 -16.63 -10.01
C SER A 194 -13.88 -17.23 -11.41
N ALA A 195 -14.14 -16.42 -12.44
CA ALA A 195 -14.07 -16.81 -13.84
C ALA A 195 -12.66 -16.72 -14.40
N MET A 196 -11.76 -15.99 -13.74
CA MET A 196 -10.39 -15.70 -14.18
C MET A 196 -10.41 -15.11 -15.59
N LYS A 197 -11.19 -14.05 -15.79
CA LYS A 197 -11.36 -13.37 -17.08
C LYS A 197 -11.56 -11.87 -16.88
N ILE A 198 -11.16 -11.09 -17.88
CA ILE A 198 -11.50 -9.67 -17.96
C ILE A 198 -13.02 -9.56 -18.10
N SER A 199 -13.64 -8.87 -17.14
CA SER A 199 -15.10 -8.71 -17.02
C SER A 199 -15.59 -7.39 -17.62
N SER A 200 -14.83 -6.31 -17.45
CA SER A 200 -15.18 -4.99 -17.98
C SER A 200 -13.99 -4.04 -18.05
N GLU A 201 -14.07 -3.09 -18.97
CA GLU A 201 -13.25 -1.88 -19.03
C GLU A 201 -13.91 -0.75 -18.24
N ILE A 202 -13.12 0.00 -17.48
CA ILE A 202 -13.53 1.14 -16.66
C ILE A 202 -12.68 2.35 -17.04
N GLY A 203 -13.35 3.49 -17.26
CA GLY A 203 -12.69 4.79 -17.38
C GLY A 203 -11.64 4.84 -18.48
N ARG A 204 -12.03 4.66 -19.74
CA ARG A 204 -11.13 4.81 -20.88
C ARG A 204 -10.59 6.24 -20.96
N MET A 205 -9.27 6.36 -21.09
CA MET A 205 -8.53 7.61 -21.07
C MET A 205 -7.70 7.70 -22.35
N ILE A 206 -8.12 8.57 -23.27
CA ILE A 206 -7.52 8.70 -24.59
C ILE A 206 -6.60 9.92 -24.65
N GLY A 207 -5.36 9.71 -25.10
CA GLY A 207 -4.37 10.73 -25.36
C GLY A 207 -3.32 10.88 -24.26
N ASN A 208 -2.32 11.74 -24.52
CA ASN A 208 -1.06 11.78 -23.77
C ASN A 208 -0.95 12.97 -22.80
N SER A 209 -2.07 13.60 -22.44
CA SER A 209 -2.06 14.68 -21.45
C SER A 209 -1.99 14.13 -20.03
N ALA A 210 -1.49 14.92 -19.07
CA ALA A 210 -1.36 14.49 -17.67
C ALA A 210 -2.67 13.95 -17.06
N LYS A 211 -3.83 14.50 -17.46
CA LYS A 211 -5.17 14.06 -17.05
C LYS A 211 -5.65 12.73 -17.67
N ASN A 212 -4.98 12.27 -18.73
CA ASN A 212 -5.32 11.05 -19.46
C ASN A 212 -4.26 9.96 -19.22
N MET A 213 -3.23 10.24 -18.43
CA MET A 213 -2.26 9.23 -18.02
C MET A 213 -2.96 8.09 -17.29
N VAL A 214 -2.47 6.87 -17.49
CA VAL A 214 -2.91 5.70 -16.74
C VAL A 214 -2.70 5.91 -15.23
N PRO A 215 -3.63 5.49 -14.36
CA PRO A 215 -3.42 5.51 -12.92
C PRO A 215 -2.17 4.72 -12.53
N ARG A 216 -1.29 5.34 -11.74
CA ARG A 216 -0.07 4.72 -11.21
C ARG A 216 -0.22 4.21 -9.78
N LYS A 217 -1.29 4.61 -9.10
CA LYS A 217 -1.79 3.95 -7.88
C LYS A 217 -3.27 3.64 -8.05
N LEU A 218 -3.70 2.50 -7.53
CA LEU A 218 -5.09 2.10 -7.45
C LEU A 218 -5.40 1.63 -6.03
N ALA A 219 -6.59 1.96 -5.54
CA ALA A 219 -7.12 1.53 -4.25
C ALA A 219 -8.62 1.28 -4.37
N PHE A 220 -9.08 0.08 -4.01
CA PHE A 220 -10.50 -0.24 -3.97
C PHE A 220 -11.00 -0.17 -2.51
N LEU A 221 -11.98 0.69 -2.24
CA LEU A 221 -12.58 0.79 -0.91
C LEU A 221 -13.86 -0.04 -0.88
N SER A 222 -13.79 -1.21 -0.25
CA SER A 222 -14.92 -2.15 -0.15
C SER A 222 -16.14 -1.54 0.53
N GLU A 223 -15.95 -0.76 1.61
CA GLU A 223 -17.03 -0.13 2.37
C GLU A 223 -17.88 0.83 1.53
N MET A 224 -17.24 1.57 0.61
CA MET A 224 -17.93 2.49 -0.30
C MET A 224 -18.24 1.86 -1.66
N GLY A 225 -17.59 0.73 -1.99
CA GLY A 225 -17.66 0.09 -3.30
C GLY A 225 -17.15 0.98 -4.44
N ILE A 226 -16.11 1.79 -4.17
CA ILE A 226 -15.50 2.72 -5.14
C ILE A 226 -14.06 2.33 -5.42
N LEU A 227 -13.60 2.67 -6.63
CA LEU A 227 -12.21 2.54 -7.03
C LEU A 227 -11.59 3.93 -7.12
N VAL A 228 -10.52 4.16 -6.37
CA VAL A 228 -9.71 5.37 -6.44
C VAL A 228 -8.47 5.09 -7.27
N GLY A 229 -8.13 6.00 -8.17
CA GLY A 229 -6.85 5.95 -8.88
C GLY A 229 -6.23 7.33 -8.98
N SER A 230 -4.91 7.37 -8.92
CA SER A 230 -4.15 8.60 -9.06
C SER A 230 -3.01 8.42 -10.04
N SER A 231 -2.68 9.49 -10.74
CA SER A 231 -1.48 9.58 -11.56
C SER A 231 -0.81 10.90 -11.28
N VAL A 232 0.44 10.83 -10.83
CA VAL A 232 1.30 11.98 -10.58
C VAL A 232 2.54 11.85 -11.45
N THR A 233 2.92 12.94 -12.08
CA THR A 233 4.11 13.04 -12.95
C THR A 233 4.92 14.25 -12.55
N SER A 234 6.23 14.09 -12.48
CA SER A 234 7.19 15.18 -12.28
C SER A 234 7.97 15.44 -13.56
N GLY A 235 8.24 16.71 -13.85
CA GLY A 235 9.03 17.10 -15.02
C GLY A 235 9.60 18.52 -14.87
N ALA A 236 10.17 19.04 -15.96
CA ALA A 236 10.78 20.37 -15.97
C ALA A 236 9.81 21.52 -15.59
N PHE A 237 8.50 21.28 -15.68
CA PHE A 237 7.44 22.23 -15.35
C PHE A 237 6.75 21.89 -14.00
N GLY A 238 7.46 21.20 -13.11
CA GLY A 238 6.96 20.78 -11.81
C GLY A 238 6.10 19.53 -11.87
N TYR A 239 5.33 19.33 -10.80
CA TYR A 239 4.44 18.20 -10.65
C TYR A 239 3.07 18.48 -11.26
N SER A 240 2.49 17.47 -11.92
CA SER A 240 1.11 17.52 -12.43
C SER A 240 0.46 16.15 -12.30
N GLY A 241 -0.85 16.15 -12.03
CA GLY A 241 -1.54 14.89 -11.82
C GLY A 241 -3.04 15.05 -11.58
N TYR A 242 -3.66 13.92 -11.33
CA TYR A 242 -5.08 13.84 -10.99
C TYR A 242 -5.34 12.73 -9.98
N ILE A 243 -6.48 12.85 -9.30
CA ILE A 243 -7.12 11.78 -8.54
C ILE A 243 -8.51 11.61 -9.13
N ARG A 244 -8.87 10.38 -9.46
CA ARG A 244 -10.18 10.03 -10.00
C ARG A 244 -10.80 8.89 -9.21
N ILE A 245 -12.10 8.99 -8.98
CA ILE A 245 -12.89 7.98 -8.31
C ILE A 245 -13.92 7.46 -9.30
N TRP A 246 -13.93 6.15 -9.49
CA TRP A 246 -14.93 5.45 -10.28
C TRP A 246 -15.85 4.65 -9.38
N ASP A 247 -17.10 4.51 -9.79
CA ASP A 247 -17.96 3.43 -9.32
C ASP A 247 -17.83 2.24 -10.29
N PRO A 248 -17.21 1.11 -9.88
CA PRO A 248 -17.01 -0.03 -10.78
C PRO A 248 -18.31 -0.68 -11.28
N ARG A 249 -19.46 -0.43 -10.63
CA ARG A 249 -20.75 -0.98 -11.04
C ARG A 249 -21.30 -0.25 -12.26
N THR A 250 -21.24 1.08 -12.23
CA THR A 250 -21.69 1.95 -13.33
C THR A 250 -20.58 2.21 -14.35
N ARG A 251 -19.32 2.01 -13.96
CA ARG A 251 -18.09 2.29 -14.72
C ARG A 251 -17.84 3.78 -14.96
N GLU A 252 -18.63 4.63 -14.31
CA GLU A 252 -18.59 6.07 -14.45
C GLU A 252 -17.68 6.71 -13.41
N VAL A 253 -17.21 7.92 -13.74
CA VAL A 253 -16.45 8.77 -12.84
C VAL A 253 -17.42 9.47 -11.90
N VAL A 254 -17.26 9.24 -10.59
CA VAL A 254 -18.12 9.86 -9.56
C VAL A 254 -17.49 11.11 -8.94
N TRP A 255 -16.16 11.21 -8.98
CA TRP A 255 -15.43 12.41 -8.54
C TRP A 255 -14.05 12.47 -9.20
N GLU A 256 -13.57 13.69 -9.46
CA GLU A 256 -12.25 13.96 -10.01
C GLU A 256 -11.70 15.27 -9.44
N THR A 257 -10.39 15.30 -9.18
CA THR A 257 -9.62 16.54 -9.03
C THR A 257 -8.35 16.45 -9.85
N ASN A 258 -7.91 17.57 -10.40
CA ASN A 258 -6.68 17.68 -11.18
C ASN A 258 -5.91 18.93 -10.76
N GLU A 259 -4.61 18.80 -10.56
CA GLU A 259 -3.74 19.92 -10.21
C GLU A 259 -2.80 20.19 -11.38
N PRO A 260 -2.91 21.36 -12.03
CA PRO A 260 -2.08 21.69 -13.17
C PRO A 260 -0.61 21.79 -12.77
N GLY A 261 0.29 21.50 -13.73
CA GLY A 261 1.73 21.77 -13.60
C GLY A 261 2.01 23.24 -13.25
N SER A 262 3.23 23.55 -12.79
CA SER A 262 3.55 24.85 -12.22
C SER A 262 3.26 26.00 -13.20
N GLY A 263 2.21 26.78 -12.93
CA GLY A 263 1.81 27.95 -13.71
C GLY A 263 0.89 28.87 -12.90
N ARG A 264 1.35 30.11 -12.70
CA ARG A 264 0.68 31.30 -12.09
C ARG A 264 -0.30 31.03 -10.93
N SER A 265 0.17 31.36 -9.71
CA SER A 265 -0.57 32.11 -8.68
C SER A 265 -2.10 31.93 -8.69
N SER A 266 -2.56 30.78 -8.22
CA SER A 266 -3.91 30.65 -7.65
C SER A 266 -3.82 29.69 -6.47
N ARG A 267 -4.93 29.51 -5.74
CA ARG A 267 -5.08 28.59 -4.58
C ARG A 267 -4.55 27.15 -4.83
N PHE A 268 -4.33 26.79 -6.09
CA PHE A 268 -3.70 25.57 -6.63
C PHE A 268 -2.15 25.69 -6.75
N GLY A 269 -1.52 26.45 -5.85
CA GLY A 269 -0.11 26.81 -5.96
C GLY A 269 0.86 25.66 -5.72
N ASP A 270 0.38 24.54 -5.18
CA ASP A 270 1.18 23.41 -4.75
C ASP A 270 0.56 22.07 -5.17
N SER A 271 1.13 21.47 -6.22
CA SER A 271 0.60 20.28 -6.89
C SER A 271 0.93 19.00 -6.10
N PHE A 272 0.20 17.92 -6.39
CA PHE A 272 0.48 16.57 -5.86
C PHE A 272 1.94 16.14 -6.13
N ALA A 273 2.69 15.81 -5.08
CA ALA A 273 3.90 15.00 -5.17
C ALA A 273 3.59 13.51 -5.16
N ASP A 274 2.66 13.10 -4.29
CA ASP A 274 2.16 11.74 -4.20
C ASP A 274 0.81 11.70 -3.48
N VAL A 275 0.07 10.60 -3.61
CA VAL A 275 -1.28 10.41 -3.06
C VAL A 275 -1.38 9.02 -2.41
N ALA A 276 -2.11 8.93 -1.30
CA ALA A 276 -2.45 7.67 -0.65
C ALA A 276 -3.91 7.65 -0.18
N VAL A 277 -4.43 6.45 0.03
CA VAL A 277 -5.78 6.20 0.52
C VAL A 277 -5.69 5.44 1.83
N ASP A 278 -6.32 5.95 2.87
CA ASP A 278 -6.54 5.25 4.12
C ASP A 278 -7.88 4.49 4.07
N TYR A 279 -7.79 3.16 3.99
CA TYR A 279 -8.94 2.27 3.93
C TYR A 279 -9.76 2.27 5.22
N ASP A 280 -9.12 2.44 6.38
CA ASP A 280 -9.77 2.35 7.68
C ASP A 280 -10.55 3.62 8.02
N ARG A 281 -10.07 4.78 7.55
CA ARG A 281 -10.70 6.09 7.81
C ARG A 281 -11.48 6.63 6.62
N LEU A 282 -11.47 5.94 5.49
CA LEU A 282 -12.03 6.42 4.23
C LEU A 282 -11.53 7.84 3.91
N SER A 283 -10.21 8.03 3.98
CA SER A 283 -9.57 9.34 3.81
C SER A 283 -8.57 9.32 2.67
N LEU A 284 -8.49 10.40 1.91
CA LEU A 284 -7.45 10.66 0.92
C LEU A 284 -6.37 11.53 1.54
N PHE A 285 -5.12 11.18 1.30
CA PHE A 285 -3.99 12.01 1.63
C PHE A 285 -3.31 12.48 0.35
N LYS A 286 -2.96 13.76 0.29
CA LYS A 286 -2.06 14.32 -0.71
C LYS A 286 -0.81 14.86 -0.05
N LEU A 287 0.33 14.55 -0.64
CA LEU A 287 1.59 15.19 -0.30
C LEU A 287 1.87 16.30 -1.30
N CYS A 288 2.15 17.50 -0.82
CA CYS A 288 2.31 18.68 -1.65
C CYS A 288 3.77 18.83 -2.13
N SER A 289 3.98 19.08 -3.43
CA SER A 289 5.30 19.08 -4.09
C SER A 289 6.24 20.22 -3.73
N LYS A 290 5.73 21.41 -3.40
CA LYS A 290 6.53 22.62 -3.12
C LYS A 290 6.72 22.87 -1.63
N SER A 291 5.63 22.81 -0.87
CA SER A 291 5.64 22.99 0.60
C SER A 291 6.11 21.74 1.33
N GLY A 292 5.85 20.56 0.76
CA GLY A 292 5.92 19.31 1.49
C GLY A 292 4.75 19.14 2.48
N ASP A 293 3.72 19.97 2.45
CA ASP A 293 2.59 19.85 3.38
C ASP A 293 1.77 18.60 3.08
N LEU A 294 1.11 18.07 4.11
CA LEU A 294 0.22 16.93 4.00
C LEU A 294 -1.23 17.44 4.05
N GLY A 295 -1.98 17.21 2.98
CA GLY A 295 -3.42 17.47 2.91
C GLY A 295 -4.21 16.19 3.15
N VAL A 296 -5.31 16.27 3.89
CA VAL A 296 -6.25 15.16 4.10
C VAL A 296 -7.65 15.57 3.66
N ALA A 297 -8.38 14.64 3.03
CA ALA A 297 -9.76 14.81 2.62
C ALA A 297 -10.58 13.59 3.03
N ASP A 298 -11.77 13.81 3.59
CA ASP A 298 -12.72 12.73 3.91
C ASP A 298 -13.47 12.33 2.63
N LEU A 299 -13.38 11.05 2.23
CA LEU A 299 -14.02 10.53 1.01
C LEU A 299 -15.54 10.67 1.03
N ARG A 300 -16.15 10.81 2.21
CA ARG A 300 -17.60 10.98 2.38
C ARG A 300 -18.05 12.43 2.22
N LYS A 301 -17.11 13.38 2.21
CA LYS A 301 -17.36 14.83 2.20
C LYS A 301 -16.60 15.55 1.07
N LEU A 302 -16.40 14.86 -0.05
CA LEU A 302 -15.70 15.42 -1.20
C LEU A 302 -16.49 16.59 -1.82
N SER A 303 -15.75 17.63 -2.19
CA SER A 303 -16.24 18.85 -2.85
C SER A 303 -15.19 19.29 -3.89
N ASP A 304 -15.32 20.50 -4.43
CA ASP A 304 -14.33 21.06 -5.37
C ASP A 304 -12.95 21.30 -4.72
N ASP A 305 -12.91 21.56 -3.42
CA ASP A 305 -11.67 21.73 -2.63
C ASP A 305 -11.84 21.08 -1.25
N PRO A 306 -11.64 19.75 -1.15
CA PRO A 306 -11.92 19.01 0.07
C PRO A 306 -10.73 18.96 1.03
N TRP A 307 -9.62 19.63 0.72
CA TRP A 307 -8.36 19.46 1.43
C TRP A 307 -8.29 20.24 2.73
N VAL A 308 -8.02 19.54 3.82
CA VAL A 308 -7.58 20.11 5.09
C VAL A 308 -6.07 19.93 5.18
N TYR A 309 -5.32 21.02 5.13
CA TYR A 309 -3.86 20.98 5.22
C TYR A 309 -3.43 20.86 6.68
N LEU A 310 -2.71 19.79 6.99
CA LEU A 310 -2.29 19.46 8.34
C LEU A 310 -1.15 20.38 8.79
N LYS A 311 -1.24 20.87 10.03
CA LYS A 311 -0.27 21.78 10.63
C LYS A 311 0.41 21.13 11.82
N GLU A 312 1.74 21.05 11.75
CA GLU A 312 2.52 20.59 12.89
C GLU A 312 2.62 21.69 13.97
N LYS A 313 2.22 21.33 15.19
CA LYS A 313 2.27 22.19 16.38
C LYS A 313 3.69 22.37 16.87
N ASN A 314 4.51 21.33 16.77
CA ASN A 314 5.90 21.39 17.16
C ASN A 314 6.73 22.19 16.12
N LEU A 315 7.17 23.38 16.53
CA LEU A 315 7.98 24.27 15.70
C LEU A 315 9.27 23.62 15.19
N SER A 316 9.87 22.69 15.95
CA SER A 316 11.09 22.00 15.55
C SER A 316 10.87 20.94 14.47
N MET A 317 9.62 20.53 14.25
CA MET A 317 9.23 19.52 13.24
C MET A 317 8.42 20.16 12.11
N ARG A 318 8.40 21.49 11.99
CA ARG A 318 7.76 22.14 10.85
C ARG A 318 8.61 21.99 9.62
N ASN A 319 7.96 21.64 8.50
CA ASN A 319 8.59 21.80 7.20
C ASN A 319 8.79 23.29 6.94
N VAL A 320 10.04 23.71 6.81
CA VAL A 320 10.37 25.13 6.56
C VAL A 320 10.17 25.51 5.09
N GLY A 321 9.82 24.55 4.22
CA GLY A 321 9.76 24.72 2.78
C GLY A 321 11.16 24.95 2.18
N GLY A 322 11.46 24.32 1.04
CA GLY A 322 12.77 24.53 0.39
C GLY A 322 13.29 23.36 -0.43
N ASN A 323 12.87 22.13 -0.15
CA ASN A 323 13.35 20.95 -0.87
C ASN A 323 12.30 20.42 -1.87
N GLY A 324 11.90 21.26 -2.82
CA GLY A 324 11.01 20.88 -3.94
C GLY A 324 11.65 19.93 -4.97
N SER A 325 12.67 19.17 -4.57
CA SER A 325 13.56 18.36 -5.42
C SER A 325 13.84 16.97 -4.82
N GLY A 326 12.96 16.46 -3.96
CA GLY A 326 13.09 15.16 -3.33
C GLY A 326 12.20 14.08 -3.96
N ASN A 327 12.58 12.81 -3.76
CA ASN A 327 11.65 11.69 -3.91
C ASN A 327 10.68 11.72 -2.73
N PHE A 328 9.39 11.82 -3.06
CA PHE A 328 8.30 11.86 -2.10
C PHE A 328 7.44 10.62 -2.28
N VAL A 329 7.20 9.91 -1.17
CA VAL A 329 6.31 8.76 -1.17
C VAL A 329 5.39 8.85 0.03
N ILE A 330 4.11 8.60 -0.19
CA ILE A 330 3.13 8.43 0.87
C ILE A 330 2.44 7.08 0.78
N CYS A 331 2.30 6.44 1.94
CA CYS A 331 1.56 5.20 2.13
C CYS A 331 0.70 5.30 3.38
N CYS A 332 -0.51 4.74 3.35
CA CYS A 332 -1.36 4.64 4.53
C CYS A 332 -1.38 3.20 5.00
N TYR A 333 -1.26 3.00 6.31
CA TYR A 333 -1.34 1.68 6.93
C TYR A 333 -1.88 1.80 8.35
N ARG A 334 -2.91 1.01 8.68
CA ARG A 334 -3.53 0.96 10.01
C ARG A 334 -3.86 2.34 10.60
N LYS A 335 -4.64 3.15 9.87
CA LYS A 335 -5.07 4.51 10.27
C LYS A 335 -3.95 5.56 10.41
N GLN A 336 -2.74 5.24 9.95
CA GLN A 336 -1.55 6.11 9.97
C GLN A 336 -1.16 6.47 8.53
N ALA A 337 -0.64 7.68 8.34
CA ALA A 337 -0.03 8.09 7.07
C ALA A 337 1.50 8.17 7.22
N PHE A 338 2.21 7.32 6.49
CA PHE A 338 3.66 7.29 6.42
C PHE A 338 4.15 8.11 5.25
N VAL A 339 5.11 9.00 5.48
CA VAL A 339 5.66 9.90 4.48
C VAL A 339 7.17 9.72 4.42
N GLY A 340 7.66 9.25 3.27
CA GLY A 340 9.08 9.19 2.95
C GLY A 340 9.53 10.47 2.25
N ARG A 341 10.60 11.10 2.73
CA ARG A 341 11.18 12.32 2.14
C ARG A 341 12.69 12.25 2.15
N GLU A 342 13.30 12.22 0.97
CA GLU A 342 14.77 12.31 0.84
C GLU A 342 15.56 11.30 1.72
N GLY A 343 14.96 10.17 2.08
CA GLY A 343 15.55 9.14 2.94
C GLY A 343 15.06 9.14 4.39
N GLU A 344 14.34 10.18 4.83
CA GLU A 344 13.70 10.24 6.14
C GLU A 344 12.30 9.62 6.10
N LEU A 345 11.87 8.98 7.20
CA LEU A 345 10.54 8.37 7.33
C LEU A 345 9.75 9.02 8.47
N GLU A 346 8.66 9.66 8.10
CA GLU A 346 7.71 10.26 9.03
C GLU A 346 6.44 9.44 9.13
N VAL A 347 5.75 9.58 10.26
CA VAL A 347 4.40 9.09 10.45
C VAL A 347 3.50 10.20 10.98
N TRP A 348 2.29 10.26 10.45
CA TRP A 348 1.24 11.19 10.84
C TRP A 348 0.08 10.40 11.43
N SER A 349 -0.20 10.66 12.71
CA SER A 349 -1.28 10.02 13.48
C SER A 349 -2.29 11.04 13.95
N ARG A 350 -3.57 10.68 13.93
CA ARG A 350 -4.62 11.48 14.58
C ARG A 350 -4.41 11.51 16.09
N THR A 351 -4.74 12.62 16.75
CA THR A 351 -4.68 12.72 18.21
C THR A 351 -5.97 12.18 18.85
N VAL A 352 -5.86 11.61 20.04
CA VAL A 352 -6.97 10.94 20.75
C VAL A 352 -8.18 11.87 20.94
N ALA A 353 -7.95 13.15 21.24
CA ALA A 353 -9.04 14.12 21.42
C ALA A 353 -9.86 14.34 20.13
N ASP A 354 -9.22 14.25 18.97
CA ASP A 354 -9.89 14.45 17.69
C ASP A 354 -10.57 13.18 17.19
N GLU A 355 -10.23 12.00 17.69
CA GLU A 355 -10.92 10.75 17.28
C GLU A 355 -12.40 10.76 17.68
N ASP A 356 -12.71 11.34 18.84
CA ASP A 356 -14.07 11.39 19.39
C ASP A 356 -14.97 12.45 18.70
N GLU A 357 -14.38 13.53 18.16
CA GLU A 357 -15.13 14.63 17.54
C GLU A 357 -15.53 14.37 16.07
N GLY A 358 -14.97 13.33 15.43
CA GLY A 358 -15.30 12.92 14.07
C GLY A 358 -15.02 13.97 12.97
N THR A 359 -14.50 15.14 13.32
CA THR A 359 -14.25 16.26 12.41
C THR A 359 -12.74 16.43 12.22
N THR A 360 -12.28 16.37 10.98
CA THR A 360 -10.85 16.52 10.66
C THR A 360 -10.52 18.01 10.61
N SER A 361 -9.69 18.47 11.54
CA SER A 361 -9.17 19.85 11.61
C SER A 361 -7.70 19.87 11.20
N GLU A 362 -7.16 21.07 10.89
CA GLU A 362 -5.73 21.24 10.53
C GLU A 362 -4.78 20.72 11.62
N GLU A 363 -5.23 20.72 12.88
CA GLU A 363 -4.44 20.35 14.05
C GLU A 363 -4.71 18.92 14.54
N SER A 364 -5.55 18.18 13.82
CA SER A 364 -6.03 16.87 14.27
C SER A 364 -4.99 15.75 14.19
N TYR A 365 -3.88 16.00 13.50
CA TYR A 365 -2.77 15.06 13.35
C TYR A 365 -1.51 15.58 14.01
N ARG A 366 -0.67 14.65 14.47
CA ARG A 366 0.70 14.89 14.91
C ARG A 366 1.68 14.10 14.07
N ARG A 367 2.80 14.73 13.75
CA ARG A 367 3.95 14.13 13.07
C ARG A 367 4.94 13.58 14.09
N ASN A 368 5.54 12.45 13.74
CA ASN A 368 6.72 11.90 14.41
C ASN A 368 7.71 11.36 13.35
N TYR A 369 9.01 11.43 13.64
CA TYR A 369 10.03 10.77 12.84
C TYR A 369 10.21 9.34 13.34
N VAL A 370 10.10 8.37 12.42
CA VAL A 370 10.20 6.94 12.73
C VAL A 370 11.65 6.50 12.80
N ASP A 371 12.47 7.03 11.90
CA ASP A 371 13.92 6.89 11.89
C ASP A 371 14.57 7.96 12.77
N LYS A 372 15.52 7.54 13.60
CA LYS A 372 16.33 8.43 14.43
C LYS A 372 17.68 8.69 13.77
N ALA A 373 18.42 9.68 14.25
CA ALA A 373 19.76 9.97 13.75
C ALA A 373 20.69 8.74 13.77
N GLU A 374 20.53 7.86 14.76
CA GLU A 374 21.26 6.58 14.87
C GLU A 374 20.88 5.58 13.77
N ASP A 375 19.66 5.65 13.24
CA ASP A 375 19.19 4.78 12.16
C ASP A 375 19.76 5.18 10.79
N SER A 376 20.16 6.44 10.63
CA SER A 376 20.82 6.92 9.40
C SER A 376 22.16 6.23 9.12
N GLU A 377 22.82 5.69 10.15
CA GLU A 377 24.05 4.88 10.02
C GLU A 377 23.79 3.54 9.31
N ARG A 378 22.54 3.08 9.25
CA ARG A 378 22.14 1.83 8.60
C ARG A 378 21.94 1.97 7.08
N GLY A 379 22.10 3.20 6.56
CA GLY A 379 21.89 3.57 5.17
C GLY A 379 20.58 4.34 4.96
N ILE A 380 20.42 4.91 3.76
CA ILE A 380 19.17 5.54 3.33
C ILE A 380 18.11 4.43 3.21
N ILE A 381 16.99 4.58 3.93
CA ILE A 381 15.84 3.66 3.90
C ILE A 381 15.09 3.79 2.58
#